data_AF-A0A951MNK4-F1
#
_entry.id   AF-A0A951MNK4-F1
#
_cell.length_a   1.000
_cell.length_b   1.000
_cell.length_c   1.000
_cell.angle_alpha   90.00
_cell.angle_beta   90.00
_cell.angle_gamma   90.00
#
_symmetry.space_group_name_H-M   'P 1'
#
loop_
_entity.id
_entity.type
_entity.pdbx_description
1 polymer ?
#
loop_
_entity_poly.entity_id
_entity_poly.type
_entity_poly.pdbx_seq_one_letter_code
_entity_poly.pdbx_strand_id
1 'polypeptide(L)'
;MSEAQSPAWMQALLPYAERSDYRVPLKVPIHMPSGRMIGDVAGVYLRLPRWEGAPFADDFGKKAAGMVELEGEHLFAALAVLRLLERDGWSGRWVNTYSAKGEVWKYLTRWDDVPRAEQRNRVIEEEDPRVVLAGVARRANKRYAGCWDVFAWRGDDFAFLQTRRGAPTAKAELGAAQAEWLHTALLFGDTRITLASFAVVHWDYR
;
A
#
# COMPACT_ATOMS: atom_id res chain seq x y z
N MET A 1 -0.55 8.61 -29.76
CA MET A 1 0.12 8.35 -28.47
C MET A 1 -0.77 9.01 -27.43
N SER A 2 -1.59 8.26 -26.69
CA SER A 2 -2.34 8.86 -25.59
C SER A 2 -1.35 9.09 -24.45
N GLU A 3 -1.35 10.29 -23.87
CA GLU A 3 -0.78 10.47 -22.53
C GLU A 3 -1.39 9.40 -21.64
N ALA A 4 -0.55 8.58 -21.00
CA ALA A 4 -1.03 7.62 -20.03
C ALA A 4 -1.66 8.42 -18.89
N GLN A 5 -2.98 8.46 -18.84
CA GLN A 5 -3.72 9.14 -17.80
C GLN A 5 -3.25 8.59 -16.44
N SER A 6 -2.86 9.49 -15.54
CA SER A 6 -2.43 9.11 -14.20
C SER A 6 -3.52 8.26 -13.53
N PRO A 7 -3.15 7.17 -12.84
CA PRO A 7 -4.14 6.30 -12.23
C PRO A 7 -4.97 7.07 -11.20
N ALA A 8 -6.25 6.74 -11.11
CA ALA A 8 -7.24 7.54 -10.39
C ALA A 8 -6.91 7.74 -8.90
N TRP A 9 -6.26 6.75 -8.26
CA TRP A 9 -5.81 6.84 -6.86
C TRP A 9 -4.74 7.90 -6.63
N MET A 10 -3.99 8.31 -7.66
CA MET A 10 -2.89 9.27 -7.53
C MET A 10 -3.40 10.66 -7.14
N GLN A 11 -4.58 11.04 -7.62
CA GLN A 11 -5.19 12.35 -7.32
C GLN A 11 -5.39 12.56 -5.82
N ALA A 12 -5.79 11.50 -5.11
CA ALA A 12 -5.95 11.51 -3.66
C ALA A 12 -4.66 11.87 -2.90
N LEU A 13 -3.49 11.53 -3.47
CA LEU A 13 -2.20 11.73 -2.80
C LEU A 13 -1.52 13.07 -3.16
N LEU A 14 -1.92 13.69 -4.27
CA LEU A 14 -1.29 14.93 -4.78
C LEU A 14 -1.20 16.07 -3.76
N PRO A 15 -2.17 16.31 -2.87
CA PRO A 15 -2.07 17.40 -1.88
C PRO A 15 -0.87 17.29 -0.93
N TYR A 16 -0.31 16.09 -0.79
CA TYR A 16 0.87 15.81 0.06
C TYR A 16 2.09 15.35 -0.74
N ALA A 17 1.95 15.18 -2.07
CA ALA A 17 3.05 14.71 -2.91
C ALA A 17 4.06 15.83 -3.17
N GLU A 18 5.31 15.58 -2.81
CA GLU A 18 6.44 16.39 -3.27
C GLU A 18 6.92 15.92 -4.65
N ARG A 19 6.77 14.62 -4.94
CA ARG A 19 7.18 14.01 -6.21
C ARG A 19 6.35 12.78 -6.54
N SER A 20 5.95 12.60 -7.80
CA SER A 20 5.13 11.45 -8.26
C SER A 20 5.58 10.87 -9.61
N ASP A 21 6.71 11.34 -10.13
CA ASP A 21 7.20 11.07 -11.49
C ASP A 21 8.27 9.98 -11.56
N TYR A 22 8.45 9.21 -10.48
CA TYR A 22 9.55 8.27 -10.37
C TYR A 22 9.12 6.81 -10.35
N ARG A 23 10.11 5.96 -10.62
CA ARG A 23 9.93 4.52 -10.71
C ARG A 23 10.77 3.86 -9.62
N VAL A 24 10.19 2.85 -8.98
CA VAL A 24 10.88 2.02 -7.99
C VAL A 24 11.29 0.72 -8.68
N PRO A 25 12.60 0.47 -8.85
CA PRO A 25 13.08 -0.73 -9.52
C PRO A 25 12.72 -1.98 -8.72
N LEU A 26 12.40 -3.06 -9.43
CA LEU A 26 12.25 -4.38 -8.87
C LEU A 26 13.63 -5.02 -8.73
N LYS A 27 13.91 -5.61 -7.57
CA LYS A 27 15.13 -6.40 -7.37
C LYS A 27 15.24 -7.58 -8.35
N VAL A 28 14.10 -8.15 -8.74
CA VAL A 28 14.00 -9.21 -9.74
C VAL A 28 12.93 -8.79 -10.76
N PRO A 29 13.29 -8.51 -12.01
CA PRO A 29 12.34 -8.18 -13.07
C PRO A 29 11.34 -9.31 -13.30
N ILE A 30 10.12 -8.94 -13.70
CA ILE A 30 9.03 -9.88 -14.00
C ILE A 30 8.95 -10.07 -15.51
N HIS A 31 8.95 -11.33 -15.95
CA HIS A 31 8.73 -11.69 -17.34
C HIS A 31 7.27 -12.11 -17.55
N MET A 32 6.53 -11.31 -18.31
CA MET A 32 5.14 -11.61 -18.63
C MET A 32 5.06 -12.63 -19.79
N PRO A 33 4.00 -13.47 -19.87
CA PRO A 33 3.77 -14.38 -20.99
C PRO A 33 3.76 -13.70 -22.37
N SER A 34 3.38 -12.42 -22.41
CA SER A 34 3.46 -11.57 -23.61
C SER A 34 4.89 -11.28 -24.13
N GLY A 35 5.93 -11.67 -23.40
CA GLY A 35 7.32 -11.27 -23.65
C GLY A 35 7.69 -9.91 -23.05
N ARG A 36 6.72 -9.13 -22.55
CA ARG A 36 6.97 -7.87 -21.85
C ARG A 36 7.74 -8.12 -20.55
N MET A 37 8.81 -7.36 -20.34
CA MET A 37 9.52 -7.31 -19.06
C MET A 37 9.02 -6.13 -18.22
N ILE A 38 8.79 -6.34 -16.94
CA ILE A 38 8.46 -5.29 -15.96
C ILE A 38 9.65 -5.18 -15.00
N GLY A 39 10.36 -4.06 -15.07
CA GLY A 39 11.53 -3.77 -14.23
C GLY A 39 11.25 -2.84 -13.06
N ASP A 40 10.07 -2.20 -13.01
CA ASP A 40 9.76 -1.18 -12.02
C ASP A 40 8.24 -0.98 -11.80
N VAL A 41 7.89 -0.30 -10.72
CA VAL A 41 6.53 0.18 -10.37
C VAL A 41 6.52 1.69 -10.14
N ALA A 42 5.35 2.31 -10.12
CA ALA A 42 5.24 3.73 -9.81
C ALA A 42 5.70 4.04 -8.38
N GLY A 43 6.27 5.22 -8.19
CA GLY A 43 6.65 5.76 -6.90
C GLY A 43 6.00 7.12 -6.66
N VAL A 44 5.55 7.36 -5.43
CA VAL A 44 5.07 8.66 -4.97
C VAL A 44 5.75 8.99 -3.65
N TYR A 45 6.26 10.21 -3.53
CA TYR A 45 6.93 10.70 -2.33
C TYR A 45 6.09 11.78 -1.67
N LEU A 46 5.61 11.47 -0.47
CA LEU A 46 4.75 12.34 0.33
C LEU A 46 5.57 13.07 1.40
N ARG A 47 5.19 14.32 1.65
CA ARG A 47 5.60 15.06 2.85
C ARG A 47 4.39 15.21 3.75
N LEU A 48 4.40 14.47 4.85
CA LEU A 48 3.29 14.41 5.80
C LEU A 48 3.64 15.22 7.06
N PRO A 49 2.68 15.93 7.68
CA PRO A 49 2.92 16.55 8.97
C PRO A 49 3.36 15.51 10.02
N ARG A 50 4.28 15.91 10.88
CA ARG A 50 4.72 15.06 11.99
C ARG A 50 3.70 15.12 13.12
N TRP A 51 3.40 13.98 13.73
CA TRP A 51 2.69 13.97 15.00
C TRP A 51 3.62 14.43 16.14
N GLU A 52 3.24 15.50 16.83
CA GLU A 52 4.00 16.10 17.93
C GLU A 52 3.48 15.69 19.33
N GLY A 53 2.37 14.94 19.38
CA GLY A 53 1.83 14.43 20.64
C GLY A 53 2.52 13.15 21.13
N ALA A 54 1.93 12.52 22.14
CA ALA A 54 2.41 11.23 22.63
C ALA A 54 2.27 10.14 21.55
N PRO A 55 3.27 9.26 21.36
CA PRO A 55 3.16 8.13 20.45
C PRO A 55 2.14 7.12 20.97
N PHE A 56 1.67 6.23 20.09
CA PHE A 56 0.83 5.10 20.51
C PHE A 56 1.62 4.23 21.50
N ALA A 57 0.94 3.74 22.52
CA ALA A 57 1.53 2.81 23.48
C ALA A 57 2.04 1.54 22.78
N ASP A 58 1.31 1.07 21.76
CA ASP A 58 1.77 0.06 20.81
C ASP A 58 2.12 0.67 19.45
N ASP A 59 3.41 0.91 19.26
CA ASP A 59 4.01 1.41 18.01
C ASP A 59 4.75 0.32 17.22
N PHE A 60 4.36 -0.95 17.43
CA PHE A 60 5.11 -2.13 16.96
C PHE A 60 6.45 -2.36 17.67
N GLY A 61 6.63 -1.80 18.88
CA GLY A 61 7.88 -1.91 19.65
C GLY A 61 9.02 -1.10 19.03
N LYS A 62 8.70 -0.20 18.12
CA LYS A 62 9.65 0.64 17.40
C LYS A 62 9.67 2.01 18.06
N LYS A 63 10.15 2.14 19.31
CA LYS A 63 10.23 3.40 20.09
C LYS A 63 10.14 4.68 19.23
N ALA A 64 8.94 5.20 19.03
CA ALA A 64 8.56 6.24 18.06
C ALA A 64 8.58 5.81 16.58
N ALA A 65 7.75 4.82 16.22
CA ALA A 65 7.46 4.52 14.82
C ALA A 65 7.02 5.83 14.19
N GLY A 66 7.52 6.18 13.01
CA GLY A 66 7.24 7.52 12.50
C GLY A 66 5.73 7.71 12.33
N MET A 67 5.15 8.52 13.19
CA MET A 67 3.73 8.81 13.23
C MET A 67 3.50 10.15 12.55
N VAL A 68 2.42 10.22 11.80
CA VAL A 68 2.04 11.40 11.06
C VAL A 68 0.78 11.99 11.65
N GLU A 69 0.65 13.28 11.51
CA GLU A 69 -0.58 14.01 11.76
C GLU A 69 -1.28 14.23 10.42
N LEU A 70 -2.59 13.96 10.37
CA LEU A 70 -3.41 14.25 9.21
C LEU A 70 -4.78 14.78 9.66
N GLU A 71 -4.96 16.09 9.57
CA GLU A 71 -6.19 16.80 9.99
C GLU A 71 -6.57 16.56 11.46
N GLY A 72 -5.57 16.56 12.34
CA GLY A 72 -5.71 16.30 13.76
C GLY A 72 -5.72 14.81 14.12
N GLU A 73 -5.72 13.89 13.15
CA GLU A 73 -5.60 12.45 13.41
C GLU A 73 -4.14 12.02 13.59
N HIS A 74 -3.88 11.27 14.65
CA HIS A 74 -2.61 10.59 14.91
C HIS A 74 -2.59 9.24 14.20
N LEU A 75 -1.71 9.05 13.21
CA LEU A 75 -1.77 7.90 12.31
C LEU A 75 -0.40 7.28 12.02
N PHE A 76 -0.41 5.98 11.73
CA PHE A 76 0.64 5.37 10.92
C PHE A 76 0.49 5.82 9.46
N ALA A 77 1.59 5.89 8.72
CA ALA A 77 1.56 6.33 7.32
C ALA A 77 0.65 5.50 6.40
N ALA A 78 0.50 4.19 6.63
CA ALA A 78 -0.44 3.35 5.89
C ALA A 78 -1.90 3.80 6.09
N LEU A 79 -2.26 4.21 7.32
CA LEU A 79 -3.58 4.76 7.61
C LEU A 79 -3.74 6.18 7.06
N ALA A 80 -2.68 7.01 7.09
CA ALA A 80 -2.73 8.33 6.45
C ALA A 80 -2.97 8.22 4.92
N VAL A 81 -2.28 7.31 4.23
CA VAL A 81 -2.53 7.02 2.82
C VAL A 81 -3.96 6.54 2.60
N LEU A 82 -4.46 5.65 3.46
CA LEU A 82 -5.86 5.19 3.38
C LEU A 82 -6.86 6.34 3.57
N ARG A 83 -6.63 7.26 4.52
CA ARG A 83 -7.50 8.44 4.74
C ARG A 83 -7.56 9.36 3.53
N LEU A 84 -6.41 9.59 2.88
CA LEU A 84 -6.36 10.39 1.66
C LEU A 84 -7.20 9.75 0.54
N LEU A 85 -7.09 8.44 0.36
CA LEU A 85 -7.93 7.69 -0.59
C LEU A 85 -9.42 7.76 -0.23
N GLU A 86 -9.76 7.57 1.06
CA GLU A 86 -11.15 7.62 1.54
C GLU A 86 -11.81 8.98 1.29
N ARG A 87 -11.06 10.09 1.44
CA ARG A 87 -11.55 11.45 1.10
C ARG A 87 -11.87 11.62 -0.38
N ASP A 88 -11.19 10.89 -1.25
CA ASP A 88 -11.43 10.85 -2.70
C ASP A 88 -12.49 9.78 -3.07
N GLY A 89 -13.19 9.21 -2.09
CA GLY A 89 -14.30 8.27 -2.32
C GLY A 89 -13.86 6.82 -2.54
N TRP A 90 -12.63 6.47 -2.20
CA TRP A 90 -12.19 5.07 -2.17
C TRP A 90 -12.61 4.39 -0.87
N SER A 91 -12.76 3.06 -0.93
CA SER A 91 -12.78 2.21 0.25
C SER A 91 -11.49 1.42 0.33
N GLY A 92 -11.04 1.03 1.52
CA GLY A 92 -9.80 0.27 1.62
C GLY A 92 -9.53 -0.33 2.98
N ARG A 93 -8.44 -1.08 3.06
CA ARG A 93 -7.89 -1.65 4.31
C ARG A 93 -6.38 -1.49 4.32
N TRP A 94 -5.83 -1.18 5.49
CA TRP A 94 -4.47 -1.56 5.79
C TRP A 94 -4.43 -3.08 6.02
N VAL A 95 -3.82 -3.80 5.08
CA VAL A 95 -3.59 -5.24 5.11
C VAL A 95 -2.36 -5.51 5.97
N ASN A 96 -2.57 -5.59 7.29
CA ASN A 96 -1.47 -5.78 8.23
C ASN A 96 -1.12 -7.27 8.31
N THR A 97 0.08 -7.63 7.86
CA THR A 97 0.64 -8.99 7.89
C THR A 97 1.72 -9.18 8.96
N TYR A 98 1.98 -8.14 9.77
CA TYR A 98 3.03 -8.16 10.78
C TYR A 98 2.80 -9.31 11.76
N SER A 99 3.84 -10.11 12.01
CA SER A 99 3.84 -11.28 12.91
C SER A 99 2.91 -12.44 12.53
N ALA A 100 2.19 -12.37 11.40
CA ALA A 100 1.23 -13.42 10.99
C ALA A 100 1.81 -14.47 10.03
N LYS A 101 3.15 -14.61 9.95
CA LYS A 101 3.85 -15.66 9.17
C LYS A 101 3.36 -15.81 7.71
N GLY A 102 3.00 -14.72 7.06
CA GLY A 102 2.49 -14.71 5.69
C GLY A 102 0.97 -14.76 5.55
N GLU A 103 0.22 -14.69 6.64
CA GLU A 103 -1.22 -14.41 6.65
C GLU A 103 -1.51 -12.95 6.97
N VAL A 104 -2.77 -12.55 6.79
CA VAL A 104 -3.27 -11.29 7.36
C VAL A 104 -3.43 -11.48 8.86
N TRP A 105 -2.78 -10.62 9.63
CA TRP A 105 -3.04 -10.50 11.05
C TRP A 105 -4.39 -9.81 11.28
N LYS A 106 -4.55 -8.59 10.76
CA LYS A 106 -5.80 -7.84 10.77
C LYS A 106 -5.90 -6.96 9.52
N TYR A 107 -7.13 -6.80 9.04
CA TYR A 107 -7.49 -5.70 8.17
C TYR A 107 -7.87 -4.52 9.05
N LEU A 108 -7.20 -3.38 8.88
CA LEU A 108 -7.37 -2.21 9.74
C LEU A 108 -7.90 -1.03 8.93
N THR A 109 -8.82 -0.27 9.52
CA THR A 109 -9.24 1.06 9.03
C THR A 109 -8.87 2.17 10.01
N ARG A 110 -8.36 1.81 11.19
CA ARG A 110 -7.87 2.72 12.23
C ARG A 110 -6.88 2.00 13.13
N TRP A 111 -6.15 2.77 13.93
CA TRP A 111 -5.34 2.28 15.04
C TRP A 111 -5.75 3.03 16.29
N ASP A 112 -6.27 2.31 17.28
CA ASP A 112 -6.69 2.89 18.56
C ASP A 112 -5.53 2.76 19.57
N ASP A 113 -5.44 3.62 20.58
CA ASP A 113 -4.40 3.50 21.62
C ASP A 113 -4.78 2.44 22.67
N VAL A 114 -4.85 1.19 22.21
CA VAL A 114 -5.20 -0.01 22.99
C VAL A 114 -4.20 -1.12 22.67
N PRO A 115 -4.07 -2.14 23.53
CA PRO A 115 -3.19 -3.28 23.27
C PRO A 115 -3.40 -3.90 21.88
N ARG A 116 -2.32 -4.36 21.23
CA ARG A 116 -2.36 -4.93 19.87
C ARG A 116 -3.51 -5.90 19.62
N ALA A 117 -3.67 -6.83 20.56
CA ALA A 117 -4.64 -7.91 20.49
C ALA A 117 -6.08 -7.37 20.38
N GLU A 118 -6.35 -6.20 20.95
CA GLU A 118 -7.66 -5.55 21.02
C GLU A 118 -7.98 -4.67 19.80
N GLN A 119 -6.99 -4.38 18.94
CA GLN A 119 -7.21 -3.64 17.69
C GLN A 119 -8.35 -4.26 16.88
N ARG A 120 -9.28 -3.45 16.37
CA ARG A 120 -10.46 -4.01 15.70
C ARG A 120 -10.12 -4.50 14.30
N ASN A 121 -10.30 -5.80 14.05
CA ASN A 121 -10.27 -6.34 12.70
C ASN A 121 -11.51 -5.88 11.92
N ARG A 122 -11.31 -5.40 10.69
CA ARG A 122 -12.33 -4.90 9.78
C ARG A 122 -12.21 -5.65 8.46
N VAL A 123 -12.85 -6.80 8.38
CA VAL A 123 -12.84 -7.61 7.14
C VAL A 123 -13.36 -6.80 5.93
N ILE A 124 -12.95 -7.21 4.74
CA ILE A 124 -13.51 -6.69 3.48
C ILE A 124 -14.86 -7.40 3.30
N GLU A 125 -15.96 -6.66 3.33
CA GLU A 125 -17.31 -7.23 3.26
C GLU A 125 -17.77 -7.37 1.81
N GLU A 126 -17.34 -6.42 0.99
CA GLU A 126 -17.56 -6.34 -0.45
C GLU A 126 -16.93 -7.55 -1.14
N GLU A 127 -17.76 -8.31 -1.87
CA GLU A 127 -17.36 -9.59 -2.44
C GLU A 127 -16.20 -9.45 -3.42
N ASP A 128 -16.30 -8.51 -4.35
CA ASP A 128 -15.34 -8.35 -5.44
C ASP A 128 -13.90 -8.03 -4.94
N PRO A 129 -13.64 -6.95 -4.17
CA PRO A 129 -12.30 -6.70 -3.63
C PRO A 129 -11.80 -7.83 -2.72
N ARG A 130 -12.71 -8.48 -1.96
CA ARG A 130 -12.35 -9.64 -1.12
C ARG A 130 -11.87 -10.82 -1.98
N VAL A 131 -12.58 -11.13 -3.06
CA VAL A 131 -12.25 -12.22 -3.99
C VAL A 131 -10.94 -11.93 -4.71
N VAL A 132 -10.73 -10.70 -5.17
CA VAL A 132 -9.48 -10.27 -5.80
C VAL A 132 -8.30 -10.47 -4.86
N LEU A 133 -8.33 -9.85 -3.67
CA LEU A 133 -7.20 -9.89 -2.76
C LEU A 133 -6.91 -11.33 -2.28
N ALA A 134 -7.95 -12.08 -1.89
CA ALA A 134 -7.79 -13.46 -1.44
C ALA A 134 -7.38 -14.39 -2.58
N GLY A 135 -7.84 -14.14 -3.81
CA GLY A 135 -7.51 -14.90 -5.00
C GLY A 135 -6.05 -14.77 -5.39
N VAL A 136 -5.51 -13.55 -5.38
CA VAL A 136 -4.07 -13.31 -5.58
C VAL A 136 -3.27 -14.02 -4.50
N ALA A 137 -3.64 -13.83 -3.22
CA ALA A 137 -2.95 -14.47 -2.11
C ALA A 137 -2.95 -16.00 -2.23
N ARG A 138 -4.06 -16.64 -2.65
CA ARG A 138 -4.11 -18.10 -2.84
C ARG A 138 -3.14 -18.61 -3.91
N ARG A 139 -2.82 -17.80 -4.92
CA ARG A 139 -1.87 -18.16 -5.99
C ARG A 139 -0.43 -17.78 -5.66
N ALA A 140 -0.24 -16.84 -4.74
CA ALA A 140 1.09 -16.44 -4.29
C ALA A 140 1.71 -17.55 -3.43
N ASN A 141 2.98 -17.86 -3.66
CA ASN A 141 3.70 -18.95 -2.99
C ASN A 141 3.67 -18.84 -1.45
N LYS A 142 3.65 -17.61 -0.92
CA LYS A 142 3.63 -17.32 0.52
C LYS A 142 2.41 -16.51 0.95
N ARG A 143 1.27 -16.71 0.26
CA ARG A 143 -0.02 -16.10 0.58
C ARG A 143 0.02 -14.57 0.61
N TYR A 144 -0.05 -13.97 1.80
CA TYR A 144 0.00 -12.53 2.00
C TYR A 144 1.42 -12.01 2.29
N ALA A 145 2.44 -12.87 2.38
CA ALA A 145 3.81 -12.38 2.49
C ALA A 145 4.20 -11.61 1.22
N GLY A 146 4.62 -10.35 1.39
CA GLY A 146 4.87 -9.44 0.27
C GLY A 146 3.63 -8.75 -0.28
N CYS A 147 2.44 -8.99 0.32
CA CYS A 147 1.26 -8.16 0.07
C CYS A 147 1.57 -6.69 0.42
N TRP A 148 0.90 -5.80 -0.30
CA TRP A 148 1.05 -4.37 -0.16
C TRP A 148 0.31 -3.88 1.09
N ASP A 149 0.82 -2.84 1.74
CA ASP A 149 0.27 -2.33 3.00
C ASP A 149 -1.20 -1.91 2.85
N VAL A 150 -1.53 -1.10 1.84
CA VAL A 150 -2.90 -0.62 1.62
C VAL A 150 -3.46 -1.29 0.38
N PHE A 151 -4.64 -1.88 0.52
CA PHE A 151 -5.47 -2.31 -0.59
C PHE A 151 -6.76 -1.49 -0.58
N ALA A 152 -7.02 -0.79 -1.68
CA ALA A 152 -8.18 0.09 -1.84
C ALA A 152 -8.89 -0.15 -3.16
N TRP A 153 -10.18 0.18 -3.20
CA TRP A 153 -11.05 0.02 -4.36
C TRP A 153 -12.02 1.20 -4.50
N ARG A 154 -12.39 1.52 -5.74
CA ARG A 154 -13.44 2.50 -6.07
C ARG A 154 -14.06 2.14 -7.42
N GLY A 155 -15.32 1.69 -7.41
CA GLY A 155 -15.92 1.09 -8.61
C GLY A 155 -15.10 -0.09 -9.09
N ASP A 156 -14.64 -0.05 -10.33
CA ASP A 156 -13.79 -1.08 -10.95
C ASP A 156 -12.29 -0.86 -10.77
N ASP A 157 -11.88 0.23 -10.10
CA ASP A 157 -10.47 0.52 -9.90
C ASP A 157 -9.95 -0.12 -8.61
N PHE A 158 -8.74 -0.70 -8.69
CA PHE A 158 -7.98 -1.20 -7.55
C PHE A 158 -6.66 -0.46 -7.37
N ALA A 159 -6.27 -0.24 -6.11
CA ALA A 159 -4.99 0.33 -5.72
C ALA A 159 -4.31 -0.53 -4.65
N PHE A 160 -3.04 -0.85 -4.88
CA PHE A 160 -2.15 -1.58 -3.99
C PHE A 160 -0.97 -0.65 -3.68
N LEU A 161 -0.90 -0.14 -2.46
CA LEU A 161 0.08 0.88 -2.06
C LEU A 161 0.97 0.39 -0.92
N GLN A 162 2.27 0.48 -1.13
CA GLN A 162 3.27 0.06 -0.15
C GLN A 162 3.88 1.29 0.49
N THR A 163 3.74 1.44 1.81
CA THR A 163 4.34 2.57 2.50
C THR A 163 5.78 2.29 2.90
N ARG A 164 6.66 3.29 2.78
CA ARG A 164 8.05 3.24 3.24
C ARG A 164 8.48 4.61 3.74
N ARG A 165 9.11 4.66 4.92
CA ARG A 165 9.65 5.91 5.46
C ARG A 165 10.98 6.27 4.78
N GLY A 166 11.18 7.56 4.55
CA GLY A 166 12.39 8.15 3.96
C GLY A 166 12.21 8.51 2.49
N ALA A 167 13.04 9.44 2.03
CA ALA A 167 13.04 9.88 0.63
C ALA A 167 13.41 8.74 -0.36
N PRO A 168 12.91 8.79 -1.60
CA PRO A 168 13.34 7.87 -2.65
C PRO A 168 14.84 8.00 -2.93
N THR A 169 15.52 6.86 -2.91
CA THR A 169 16.91 6.74 -3.35
C THR A 169 16.99 5.81 -4.56
N ALA A 170 18.02 5.99 -5.40
CA ALA A 170 18.23 5.13 -6.57
C ALA A 170 18.47 3.64 -6.22
N LYS A 171 18.78 3.33 -4.95
CA LYS A 171 19.00 1.96 -4.45
C LYS A 171 17.77 1.37 -3.75
N ALA A 172 16.69 2.13 -3.61
CA ALA A 172 15.47 1.65 -2.96
C ALA A 172 14.71 0.71 -3.91
N GLU A 173 14.97 -0.59 -3.81
CA GLU A 173 14.34 -1.61 -4.64
C GLU A 173 13.06 -2.17 -4.01
N LEU A 174 12.15 -2.68 -4.85
CA LEU A 174 11.05 -3.53 -4.40
C LEU A 174 11.61 -4.90 -4.01
N GLY A 175 11.26 -5.38 -2.80
CA GLY A 175 11.78 -6.64 -2.28
C GLY A 175 11.26 -7.84 -3.07
N ALA A 176 12.00 -8.96 -3.03
CA ALA A 176 11.67 -10.15 -3.83
C ALA A 176 10.25 -10.69 -3.57
N ALA A 177 9.80 -10.72 -2.31
CA ALA A 177 8.44 -11.16 -1.97
C ALA A 177 7.35 -10.23 -2.52
N GLN A 178 7.60 -8.91 -2.54
CA GLN A 178 6.67 -7.93 -3.11
C GLN A 178 6.64 -8.03 -4.64
N ALA A 179 7.79 -8.23 -5.28
CA ALA A 179 7.88 -8.47 -6.72
C ALA A 179 7.16 -9.76 -7.12
N GLU A 180 7.30 -10.83 -6.34
CA GLU A 180 6.56 -12.09 -6.54
C GLU A 180 5.04 -11.87 -6.38
N TRP A 181 4.61 -11.15 -5.35
CA TRP A 181 3.19 -10.86 -5.14
C TRP A 181 2.60 -10.02 -6.29
N LEU A 182 3.33 -8.99 -6.75
CA LEU A 182 2.98 -8.20 -7.94
C LEU A 182 2.86 -9.09 -9.18
N HIS A 183 3.83 -9.98 -9.41
CA HIS A 183 3.80 -10.92 -10.54
C HIS A 183 2.53 -11.79 -10.50
N THR A 184 2.22 -12.37 -9.34
CA THR A 184 1.00 -13.16 -9.15
C THR A 184 -0.25 -12.34 -9.41
N ALA A 185 -0.31 -11.10 -8.94
CA ALA A 185 -1.46 -10.23 -9.14
C ALA A 185 -1.69 -9.91 -10.63
N LEU A 186 -0.63 -9.59 -11.37
CA LEU A 186 -0.71 -9.31 -12.80
C LEU A 186 -1.06 -10.54 -13.65
N LEU A 187 -0.81 -11.75 -13.13
CA LEU A 187 -1.22 -13.01 -13.75
C LEU A 187 -2.54 -13.57 -13.18
N PHE A 188 -3.21 -12.85 -12.28
CA PHE A 188 -4.44 -13.31 -11.67
C PHE A 188 -5.58 -13.43 -12.70
N GLY A 189 -5.50 -12.71 -13.81
CA GLY A 189 -6.47 -12.78 -14.91
C GLY A 189 -7.64 -11.81 -14.78
N ASP A 190 -7.66 -10.97 -13.74
CA ASP A 190 -8.56 -9.83 -13.65
C ASP A 190 -7.98 -8.65 -14.43
N THR A 191 -8.64 -8.24 -15.50
CA THR A 191 -8.17 -7.19 -16.42
C THR A 191 -8.10 -5.81 -15.77
N ARG A 192 -8.75 -5.60 -14.63
CA ARG A 192 -8.71 -4.35 -13.87
C ARG A 192 -7.41 -4.21 -13.08
N ILE A 193 -6.72 -5.32 -12.79
CA ILE A 193 -5.43 -5.32 -12.11
C ILE A 193 -4.33 -5.11 -13.15
N THR A 194 -3.82 -3.88 -13.21
CA THR A 194 -2.74 -3.52 -14.12
C THR A 194 -1.53 -3.02 -13.35
N LEU A 195 -0.40 -2.78 -14.03
CA LEU A 195 0.78 -2.20 -13.38
C LEU A 195 0.48 -0.81 -12.76
N ALA A 196 -0.50 -0.08 -13.30
CA ALA A 196 -0.91 1.23 -12.78
C ALA A 196 -1.68 1.14 -11.45
N SER A 197 -2.17 -0.06 -11.08
CA SER A 197 -2.79 -0.34 -9.79
C SER A 197 -1.79 -0.37 -8.63
N PHE A 198 -0.48 -0.33 -8.89
CA PHE A 198 0.57 -0.55 -7.90
C PHE A 198 1.49 0.66 -7.76
N ALA A 199 1.72 1.13 -6.53
CA ALA A 199 2.71 2.18 -6.28
C ALA A 199 3.34 2.16 -4.88
N VAL A 200 4.65 2.40 -4.84
CA VAL A 200 5.37 2.54 -3.59
C VAL A 200 5.24 3.99 -3.13
N VAL A 201 4.66 4.17 -1.94
CA VAL A 201 4.48 5.45 -1.30
C VAL A 201 5.61 5.66 -0.31
N HIS A 202 6.64 6.38 -0.75
CA HIS A 202 7.63 6.92 0.14
C HIS A 202 7.05 8.10 0.90
N TRP A 203 7.47 8.29 2.14
CA TRP A 203 7.03 9.42 2.92
C TRP A 203 8.07 9.87 3.93
N ASP A 204 8.08 11.16 4.23
CA ASP A 204 8.84 11.73 5.33
C ASP A 204 8.09 12.94 5.91
N TYR A 205 8.57 13.49 7.02
CA TYR A 205 7.92 14.64 7.66
C TYR A 205 8.12 15.91 6.87
N ARG A 206 7.09 16.77 6.72
CA ARG A 206 7.22 18.10 6.11
C ARG A 206 8.34 18.93 6.74
#